data_AF-Q1J592-F1
#
_entry.id   AF-Q1J592-F1
#
_cell.length_a   1.000
_cell.length_b   1.000
_cell.length_c   1.000
_cell.angle_alpha   90.00
_cell.angle_beta   90.00
_cell.angle_gamma   90.00
#
_symmetry.space_group_name_H-M   'P 1'
#
loop_
_entity.id
_entity.type
_entity.pdbx_description
1 polymer ?
#
loop_
_entity_poly.entity_id
_entity_poly.type
_entity_poly.pdbx_seq_one_letter_code
_entity_poly.pdbx_strand_id
1 'polypeptide(L)'
;MALFRKKDKYIRITPNNSLKGSVSHNVPEVPDELFAKCPACKHMIYKKDLGLAKICPTCSYNFRISAQERLTLTVDEGSFQELFTSIETKDPLRFPGYQEKLQKAKETTGLHEAVLTGKAMVKGQQIALAIMDSHFIMASMGTVVGEKITRLFELAIEENLPVVIFTASGGARMQEGIMSLMQMAKVSAAVKRHSNAGLFYLTILTDPTTGGVTASFAMEGDIILAEPQSLVGFAGRRVIETTVRENLPDDFQKAEFLQDHGFVDAIVKRTELRDKIAHLVAFHGGGQ
;
A
#
# COMPACT_ATOMS: atom_id res chain seq x y z
N MET A 1 49.05 9.27 -34.51
CA MET A 1 49.50 8.74 -33.20
C MET A 1 48.30 8.70 -32.26
N ALA A 2 47.74 7.52 -31.98
CA ALA A 2 46.58 7.38 -31.09
C ALA A 2 47.06 7.36 -29.61
N LEU A 3 46.95 8.50 -28.94
CA LEU A 3 47.65 8.81 -27.68
C LEU A 3 46.85 8.57 -26.39
N PHE A 4 45.76 7.79 -26.40
CA PHE A 4 44.96 7.56 -25.18
C PHE A 4 44.51 6.10 -25.04
N ARG A 5 45.42 5.22 -24.66
CA ARG A 5 45.06 3.88 -24.14
C ARG A 5 44.78 4.02 -22.64
N LYS A 6 43.49 4.12 -22.27
CA LYS A 6 43.03 4.08 -20.86
C LYS A 6 43.57 2.81 -20.20
N LYS A 7 44.36 2.95 -19.13
CA LYS A 7 44.77 1.84 -18.25
C LYS A 7 43.56 1.39 -17.43
N ASP A 8 43.31 0.09 -17.40
CA ASP A 8 42.29 -0.53 -16.55
C ASP A 8 42.62 -0.30 -15.08
N LYS A 9 41.71 0.36 -14.35
CA LYS A 9 41.97 0.89 -12.99
C LYS A 9 41.76 -0.13 -11.86
N TYR A 10 41.57 -1.41 -12.16
CA TYR A 10 41.34 -2.42 -11.12
C TYR A 10 42.04 -3.74 -11.46
N ILE A 11 42.93 -4.17 -10.56
CA ILE A 11 43.51 -5.51 -10.57
C ILE A 11 42.43 -6.47 -10.07
N ARG A 12 42.04 -7.44 -10.89
CA ARG A 12 41.17 -8.54 -10.44
C ARG A 12 41.98 -9.44 -9.52
N ILE A 13 41.62 -9.47 -8.24
CA ILE A 13 42.13 -10.48 -7.31
C ILE A 13 41.33 -11.76 -7.57
N THR A 14 41.93 -12.71 -8.27
CA THR A 14 41.36 -14.06 -8.40
C THR A 14 41.41 -14.72 -7.01
N PRO A 15 40.27 -15.13 -6.42
CA PRO A 15 40.28 -15.76 -5.10
C PRO A 15 41.11 -17.04 -5.16
N ASN A 16 42.11 -17.15 -4.28
CA ASN A 16 42.99 -18.30 -4.20
C ASN A 16 42.20 -19.49 -3.64
N ASN A 17 41.74 -20.39 -4.51
CA ASN A 17 40.91 -21.55 -4.14
C ASN A 17 41.67 -22.68 -3.43
N SER A 18 42.93 -22.48 -3.05
CA SER A 18 43.77 -23.51 -2.41
C SER A 18 43.49 -23.73 -0.91
N LEU A 19 42.58 -22.97 -0.29
CA LEU A 19 42.24 -23.11 1.13
C LEU A 19 40.90 -23.80 1.41
N LYS A 20 40.35 -24.58 0.47
CA LYS A 20 39.27 -25.55 0.79
C LYS A 20 39.84 -26.78 1.49
N GLY A 21 40.51 -26.57 2.62
CA GLY A 21 40.64 -27.60 3.64
C GLY A 21 39.32 -27.69 4.39
N SER A 22 38.78 -28.90 4.52
CA SER A 22 37.55 -29.19 5.24
C SER A 22 37.75 -28.97 6.75
N VAL A 23 37.69 -27.73 7.19
CA VAL A 23 37.54 -27.39 8.61
C VAL A 23 36.09 -26.99 8.80
N SER A 24 35.32 -27.87 9.44
CA SER A 24 33.95 -27.62 9.85
C SER A 24 33.93 -26.50 10.88
N HIS A 25 33.97 -25.25 10.43
CA HIS A 25 33.52 -24.17 11.27
C HIS A 25 32.00 -24.34 11.41
N ASN A 26 31.57 -24.78 12.60
CA ASN A 26 30.25 -24.45 13.12
C ASN A 26 30.20 -22.92 13.25
N VAL A 27 30.12 -22.22 12.13
CA VAL A 27 29.74 -20.81 12.09
C VAL A 27 28.26 -20.84 12.50
N PRO A 28 27.86 -20.17 13.57
CA PRO A 28 26.45 -20.03 13.89
C PRO A 28 25.75 -19.43 12.67
N GLU A 29 24.93 -20.22 11.98
CA GLU A 29 24.04 -19.72 10.95
C GLU A 29 23.03 -18.82 11.64
N VAL A 30 23.29 -17.52 11.59
CA VAL A 30 22.30 -16.50 11.93
C VAL A 30 21.24 -16.61 10.84
N PRO A 31 19.98 -17.00 11.15
CA PRO A 31 18.96 -17.08 10.12
C PRO A 31 18.90 -15.76 9.34
N ASP A 32 18.95 -15.83 8.01
CA ASP A 32 18.94 -14.68 7.09
C ASP A 32 17.80 -13.69 7.36
N GLU A 33 16.81 -14.11 8.14
CA GLU A 33 15.59 -13.39 8.47
C GLU A 33 15.64 -12.52 9.73
N LEU A 34 16.76 -12.45 10.48
CA LEU A 34 16.77 -11.70 11.76
C LEU A 34 16.82 -10.18 11.60
N PHE A 35 17.41 -9.68 10.51
CA PHE A 35 17.58 -8.25 10.26
C PHE A 35 16.77 -7.78 9.06
N ALA A 36 16.29 -6.54 9.12
CA ALA A 36 15.66 -5.82 8.03
C ALA A 36 16.47 -4.58 7.69
N LYS A 37 16.67 -4.30 6.41
CA LYS A 37 17.33 -3.07 5.95
C LYS A 37 16.28 -2.02 5.64
N CYS A 38 16.38 -0.84 6.25
CA CYS A 38 15.47 0.27 5.95
C CYS A 38 15.61 0.72 4.48
N PRO A 39 14.53 0.77 3.69
CA PRO A 39 14.59 1.28 2.32
C PRO A 39 15.00 2.76 2.23
N ALA A 40 14.65 3.58 3.23
CA ALA A 40 14.97 5.00 3.28
C ALA A 40 16.42 5.25 3.75
N CYS A 41 16.71 5.03 5.04
CA CYS A 41 18.02 5.38 5.63
C CYS A 41 19.11 4.30 5.48
N LYS A 42 18.78 3.13 4.92
CA LYS A 42 19.69 1.97 4.74
C LYS A 42 20.24 1.36 6.04
N HIS A 43 19.77 1.80 7.20
CA HIS A 43 20.13 1.23 8.49
C HIS A 43 19.67 -0.23 8.60
N MET A 44 20.49 -1.07 9.23
CA MET A 44 20.16 -2.46 9.54
C MET A 44 19.45 -2.50 10.89
N ILE A 45 18.23 -3.03 10.90
CA ILE A 45 17.33 -3.04 12.05
C ILE A 45 17.05 -4.49 12.41
N TYR A 46 17.13 -4.83 13.69
CA TYR A 46 16.69 -6.15 14.13
C TYR A 46 15.16 -6.24 13.99
N LYS A 47 14.63 -7.30 13.36
CA LYS A 47 13.18 -7.35 13.03
C LYS A 47 12.27 -7.19 14.25
N LYS A 48 12.71 -7.60 15.44
CA LYS A 48 11.92 -7.42 16.68
C LYS A 48 11.82 -5.94 17.11
N ASP A 49 12.81 -5.13 16.76
CA ASP A 49 12.86 -3.70 17.12
C ASP A 49 11.93 -2.85 16.26
N LEU A 50 11.43 -3.39 15.15
CA LEU A 50 10.41 -2.73 14.32
C LEU A 50 9.05 -2.59 15.03
N GLY A 51 8.81 -3.41 16.06
CA GLY A 51 7.55 -3.47 16.79
C GLY A 51 6.35 -3.89 15.92
N LEU A 52 5.14 -3.81 16.50
CA LEU A 52 3.89 -4.18 15.81
C LEU A 52 3.59 -3.24 14.63
N ALA A 53 3.96 -1.97 14.74
CA ALA A 53 3.69 -0.97 13.70
C ALA A 53 4.68 -1.02 12.52
N LYS A 54 5.74 -1.84 12.61
CA LYS A 54 6.84 -1.93 11.64
C LYS A 54 7.40 -0.58 11.19
N ILE A 55 7.91 0.20 12.13
CA ILE A 55 8.46 1.53 11.87
C ILE A 55 9.98 1.50 12.07
N CYS A 56 10.73 2.12 11.18
CA CYS A 56 12.16 2.31 11.36
C CYS A 56 12.44 3.18 12.60
N PRO A 57 13.18 2.69 13.62
CA PRO A 57 13.45 3.46 14.83
C PRO A 57 14.37 4.67 14.56
N THR A 58 15.14 4.65 13.48
CA THR A 58 16.11 5.71 13.16
C THR A 58 15.51 6.86 12.36
N CYS A 59 14.67 6.55 11.36
CA CYS A 59 14.18 7.56 10.40
C CYS A 59 12.65 7.61 10.27
N SER A 60 11.92 6.90 11.14
CA SER A 60 10.44 6.82 11.13
C SER A 60 9.82 6.35 9.81
N TYR A 61 10.59 5.69 8.93
CA TYR A 61 10.05 5.09 7.71
C TYR A 61 9.10 3.95 8.04
N ASN A 62 7.93 3.95 7.42
CA ASN A 62 6.91 2.94 7.60
C ASN A 62 7.16 1.77 6.65
N PHE A 63 7.48 0.59 7.17
CA PHE A 63 7.53 -0.62 6.35
C PHE A 63 6.11 -1.01 5.94
N ARG A 64 6.00 -1.71 4.81
CA ARG A 64 4.73 -2.27 4.36
C ARG A 64 4.25 -3.32 5.36
N ILE A 65 2.97 -3.25 5.70
CA ILE A 65 2.28 -4.18 6.59
C ILE A 65 1.13 -4.84 5.84
N SER A 66 0.72 -6.02 6.27
CA SER A 66 -0.44 -6.70 5.71
C SER A 66 -1.75 -6.01 6.13
N ALA A 67 -2.85 -6.36 5.46
CA ALA A 67 -4.18 -5.88 5.86
C ALA A 67 -4.54 -6.31 7.29
N GLN A 68 -4.15 -7.52 7.71
CA GLN A 68 -4.39 -8.00 9.06
C GLN A 68 -3.59 -7.22 10.11
N GLU A 69 -2.32 -6.93 9.83
CA GLU A 69 -1.50 -6.08 10.70
C GLU A 69 -2.08 -4.67 10.82
N ARG A 70 -2.59 -4.12 9.71
CA ARG A 70 -3.29 -2.83 9.72
C ARG A 70 -4.54 -2.86 10.60
N LEU A 71 -5.36 -3.91 10.51
CA LEU A 71 -6.53 -4.06 11.37
C LEU A 71 -6.13 -3.99 12.85
N THR A 72 -5.16 -4.81 13.27
CA THR A 72 -4.68 -4.86 14.66
C THR A 72 -4.22 -3.49 15.19
N LEU A 73 -3.68 -2.63 14.33
CA LEU A 73 -3.22 -1.29 14.73
C LEU A 73 -4.34 -0.24 14.78
N THR A 74 -5.45 -0.46 14.09
CA THR A 74 -6.41 0.60 13.76
C THR A 74 -7.75 0.43 14.46
N VAL A 75 -8.30 -0.78 14.41
CA VAL A 75 -9.68 -1.04 14.85
C VAL A 75 -9.71 -1.60 16.26
N ASP A 76 -10.87 -1.50 16.91
CA ASP A 76 -11.09 -2.08 18.22
C ASP A 76 -11.09 -3.61 18.13
N GLU A 77 -10.47 -4.25 19.11
CA GLU A 77 -10.29 -5.70 19.12
C GLU A 77 -11.63 -6.44 19.03
N GLY A 78 -11.72 -7.43 18.13
CA GLY A 78 -12.93 -8.23 17.92
C GLY A 78 -14.08 -7.50 17.19
N SER A 79 -13.94 -6.22 16.83
CA SER A 79 -15.01 -5.44 16.20
C SER A 79 -15.13 -5.62 14.68
N PHE A 80 -14.12 -6.22 14.04
CA PHE A 80 -14.08 -6.32 12.58
C PHE A 80 -14.98 -7.45 12.06
N GLN A 81 -15.94 -7.08 11.23
CA GLN A 81 -16.79 -8.00 10.47
C GLN A 81 -16.39 -7.91 8.98
N GLU A 82 -15.69 -8.94 8.49
CA GLU A 82 -15.32 -9.01 7.07
C GLU A 82 -16.56 -9.22 6.18
N LEU A 83 -16.60 -8.52 5.05
CA LEU A 83 -17.68 -8.56 4.08
C LEU A 83 -17.16 -8.81 2.65
N PHE A 84 -18.07 -9.29 1.79
CA PHE A 84 -17.86 -9.47 0.35
C PHE A 84 -16.75 -10.48 0.00
N THR A 85 -16.60 -11.54 0.79
CA THR A 85 -15.59 -12.60 0.61
C THR A 85 -15.93 -13.59 -0.51
N SER A 86 -17.17 -13.65 -0.97
CA SER A 86 -17.64 -14.62 -1.97
C SER A 86 -17.42 -14.20 -3.44
N ILE A 87 -16.77 -13.05 -3.70
CA ILE A 87 -16.65 -12.50 -5.06
C ILE A 87 -15.37 -13.02 -5.72
N GLU A 88 -15.48 -13.95 -6.66
CA GLU A 88 -14.30 -14.55 -7.30
C GLU A 88 -13.73 -13.73 -8.45
N THR A 89 -12.39 -13.68 -8.51
CA THR A 89 -11.65 -13.08 -9.63
C THR A 89 -11.75 -13.95 -10.87
N LYS A 90 -12.26 -13.37 -11.96
CA LYS A 90 -12.32 -14.02 -13.28
C LYS A 90 -11.06 -13.70 -14.08
N ASP A 91 -10.79 -14.50 -15.10
CA ASP A 91 -9.75 -14.24 -16.09
C ASP A 91 -10.37 -13.94 -17.47
N PRO A 92 -10.91 -12.72 -17.68
CA PRO A 92 -11.62 -12.37 -18.90
C PRO A 92 -10.72 -12.36 -20.14
N LEU A 93 -9.40 -12.16 -19.96
CA LEU A 93 -8.44 -12.09 -21.05
C LEU A 93 -7.77 -13.43 -21.34
N ARG A 94 -8.00 -14.46 -20.52
CA ARG A 94 -7.22 -15.71 -20.53
C ARG A 94 -5.72 -15.40 -20.46
N PHE A 95 -5.35 -14.49 -19.55
CA PHE A 95 -4.00 -13.96 -19.48
C PHE A 95 -3.03 -15.06 -18.99
N PRO A 96 -1.93 -15.35 -19.72
CA PRO A 96 -1.04 -16.44 -19.37
C PRO A 96 -0.50 -16.36 -17.92
N GLY A 97 -0.65 -17.44 -17.17
CA GLY A 97 -0.15 -17.54 -15.80
C GLY A 97 -0.95 -16.75 -14.76
N TYR A 98 -2.11 -16.15 -15.12
CA TYR A 98 -2.82 -15.27 -14.20
C TYR A 98 -3.46 -16.04 -13.04
N GLN A 99 -4.09 -17.19 -13.31
CA GLN A 99 -4.72 -18.00 -12.27
C GLN A 99 -3.70 -18.52 -11.25
N GLU A 100 -2.52 -18.98 -11.70
CA GLU A 100 -1.43 -19.40 -10.83
C GLU A 100 -0.90 -18.23 -9.99
N LYS A 101 -0.81 -17.04 -10.59
CA LYS A 101 -0.39 -15.82 -9.89
C LYS A 101 -1.40 -15.40 -8.81
N LEU A 102 -2.70 -15.50 -9.09
CA LEU A 102 -3.76 -15.26 -8.12
C LEU A 102 -3.69 -16.27 -6.98
N GLN A 103 -3.59 -17.55 -7.30
CA GLN A 103 -3.53 -18.62 -6.31
C GLN A 103 -2.32 -18.45 -5.37
N LYS A 104 -1.13 -18.18 -5.93
CA LYS A 104 0.06 -17.89 -5.13
C LYS A 104 -0.10 -16.66 -4.22
N ALA A 105 -0.74 -15.61 -4.72
CA ALA A 105 -1.00 -14.41 -3.92
C ALA A 105 -1.94 -14.73 -2.74
N LYS A 106 -3.03 -15.46 -2.98
CA LYS A 106 -3.96 -15.92 -1.95
C LYS A 106 -3.27 -16.77 -0.89
N GLU A 107 -2.43 -17.72 -1.30
CA GLU A 107 -1.68 -18.59 -0.38
C GLU A 107 -0.67 -17.80 0.47
N THR A 108 0.00 -16.81 -0.12
CA THR A 108 1.04 -16.04 0.57
C THR A 108 0.44 -15.04 1.56
N THR A 109 -0.70 -14.42 1.24
CA THR A 109 -1.30 -13.36 2.07
C THR A 109 -2.45 -13.84 2.96
N GLY A 110 -3.06 -14.99 2.64
CA GLY A 110 -4.31 -15.44 3.26
C GLY A 110 -5.54 -14.59 2.86
N LEU A 111 -5.38 -13.66 1.92
CA LEU A 111 -6.48 -12.80 1.45
C LEU A 111 -7.14 -13.39 0.21
N HIS A 112 -8.45 -13.17 0.09
CA HIS A 112 -9.19 -13.55 -1.12
C HIS A 112 -8.87 -12.67 -2.33
N GLU A 113 -8.56 -11.39 -2.09
CA GLU A 113 -8.11 -10.42 -3.10
C GLU A 113 -7.30 -9.32 -2.40
N ALA A 114 -6.78 -8.34 -3.16
CA ALA A 114 -5.93 -7.26 -2.68
C ALA A 114 -6.59 -6.23 -1.75
N VAL A 115 -7.87 -6.37 -1.43
CA VAL A 115 -8.56 -5.46 -0.51
C VAL A 115 -9.40 -6.24 0.50
N LEU A 116 -9.17 -5.94 1.76
CA LEU A 116 -9.99 -6.40 2.88
C LEU A 116 -11.07 -5.35 3.13
N THR A 117 -12.33 -5.75 3.16
CA THR A 117 -13.47 -4.83 3.33
C THR A 117 -14.40 -5.35 4.40
N GLY A 118 -14.96 -4.46 5.21
CA GLY A 118 -15.86 -4.86 6.28
C GLY A 118 -16.39 -3.68 7.09
N LYS A 119 -17.13 -4.00 8.14
CA LYS A 119 -17.49 -3.04 9.20
C LYS A 119 -16.52 -3.20 10.36
N ALA A 120 -16.19 -2.09 11.01
CA ALA A 120 -15.29 -2.09 12.16
C ALA A 120 -15.70 -1.01 13.15
N MET A 121 -15.19 -1.10 14.39
CA MET A 121 -15.22 0.03 15.32
C MET A 121 -13.84 0.64 15.47
N VAL A 122 -13.77 1.96 15.58
CA VAL A 122 -12.55 2.69 15.95
C VAL A 122 -12.88 3.59 17.13
N LYS A 123 -12.38 3.24 18.32
CA LYS A 123 -12.74 3.91 19.58
C LYS A 123 -14.27 4.00 19.78
N GLY A 124 -14.96 2.89 19.55
CA GLY A 124 -16.40 2.75 19.72
C GLY A 124 -17.26 3.33 18.59
N GLN A 125 -16.66 3.93 17.55
CA GLN A 125 -17.40 4.48 16.41
C GLN A 125 -17.42 3.50 15.25
N GLN A 126 -18.60 3.19 14.74
CA GLN A 126 -18.76 2.25 13.62
C GLN A 126 -18.38 2.91 12.29
N ILE A 127 -17.56 2.22 11.51
CA ILE A 127 -17.10 2.65 10.18
C ILE A 127 -17.24 1.53 9.15
N ALA A 128 -17.43 1.91 7.89
CA ALA A 128 -17.18 1.04 6.75
C ALA A 128 -15.70 1.15 6.36
N LEU A 129 -14.97 0.04 6.38
CA LEU A 129 -13.51 0.02 6.28
C LEU A 129 -13.05 -0.77 5.05
N ALA A 130 -12.14 -0.19 4.27
CA ALA A 130 -11.33 -0.94 3.29
C ALA A 130 -9.83 -0.80 3.59
N ILE A 131 -9.10 -1.91 3.50
CA ILE A 131 -7.65 -1.94 3.63
C ILE A 131 -7.08 -2.67 2.42
N MET A 132 -6.35 -1.95 1.58
CA MET A 132 -5.62 -2.55 0.46
C MET A 132 -4.29 -3.13 0.94
N ASP A 133 -3.89 -4.27 0.39
CA ASP A 133 -2.66 -4.98 0.76
C ASP A 133 -1.70 -5.17 -0.41
N SER A 134 -0.63 -4.37 -0.44
CA SER A 134 0.39 -4.41 -1.50
C SER A 134 1.10 -5.78 -1.63
N HIS A 135 1.03 -6.66 -0.64
CA HIS A 135 1.59 -8.02 -0.76
C HIS A 135 0.80 -8.87 -1.76
N PHE A 136 -0.47 -8.53 -2.04
CA PHE A 136 -1.29 -9.19 -3.06
C PHE A 136 -1.13 -8.47 -4.41
N ILE A 137 -0.18 -8.92 -5.25
CA ILE A 137 0.03 -8.38 -6.61
C ILE A 137 0.14 -6.83 -6.61
N MET A 138 0.93 -6.28 -5.68
CA MET A 138 1.08 -4.84 -5.46
C MET A 138 -0.25 -4.11 -5.25
N ALA A 139 -1.27 -4.79 -4.73
CA ALA A 139 -2.64 -4.31 -4.62
C ALA A 139 -3.17 -3.60 -5.88
N SER A 140 -2.75 -4.09 -7.05
CA SER A 140 -3.24 -3.54 -8.32
C SER A 140 -4.75 -3.76 -8.42
N MET A 141 -5.50 -2.71 -8.79
CA MET A 141 -6.96 -2.75 -8.77
C MET A 141 -7.50 -3.63 -9.90
N GLY A 142 -8.05 -4.79 -9.57
CA GLY A 142 -8.83 -5.64 -10.49
C GLY A 142 -10.34 -5.41 -10.35
N THR A 143 -11.12 -6.15 -11.12
CA THR A 143 -12.60 -6.14 -11.08
C THR A 143 -13.15 -6.43 -9.70
N VAL A 144 -12.56 -7.38 -8.96
CA VAL A 144 -13.00 -7.73 -7.59
C VAL A 144 -12.67 -6.62 -6.60
N VAL A 145 -11.49 -5.99 -6.70
CA VAL A 145 -11.14 -4.85 -5.85
C VAL A 145 -12.14 -3.71 -6.05
N GLY A 146 -12.43 -3.35 -7.32
CA GLY A 146 -13.42 -2.34 -7.65
C GLY A 146 -14.82 -2.70 -7.14
N GLU A 147 -15.27 -3.93 -7.36
CA GLU A 147 -16.55 -4.43 -6.85
C GLU A 147 -16.66 -4.35 -5.32
N LYS A 148 -15.66 -4.83 -4.58
CA LYS A 148 -15.68 -4.82 -3.11
C LYS A 148 -15.76 -3.40 -2.56
N ILE A 149 -15.00 -2.46 -3.14
CA ILE A 149 -15.03 -1.06 -2.71
C ILE A 149 -16.37 -0.40 -3.09
N THR A 150 -16.89 -0.65 -4.30
CA THR A 150 -18.23 -0.17 -4.70
C THR A 150 -19.31 -0.63 -3.72
N ARG A 151 -19.34 -1.93 -3.39
CA ARG A 151 -20.32 -2.47 -2.42
C ARG A 151 -20.13 -1.91 -1.01
N LEU A 152 -18.90 -1.60 -0.61
CA LEU A 152 -18.64 -0.96 0.67
C LEU A 152 -19.27 0.43 0.75
N PHE A 153 -19.16 1.24 -0.32
CA PHE A 153 -19.82 2.54 -0.39
C PHE A 153 -21.34 2.40 -0.43
N GLU A 154 -21.88 1.42 -1.18
CA GLU A 154 -23.32 1.17 -1.22
C GLU A 154 -23.87 0.76 0.15
N LEU A 155 -23.20 -0.15 0.85
CA LEU A 155 -23.52 -0.52 2.23
C LEU A 155 -23.43 0.68 3.17
N ALA A 156 -22.40 1.51 3.03
CA ALA A 156 -22.22 2.69 3.87
C ALA A 156 -23.36 3.71 3.68
N ILE A 157 -23.92 3.82 2.47
CA ILE A 157 -25.11 4.64 2.22
C ILE A 157 -26.33 4.04 2.94
N GLU A 158 -26.55 2.73 2.80
CA GLU A 158 -27.69 2.03 3.41
C GLU A 158 -27.67 2.12 4.95
N GLU A 159 -26.48 2.00 5.55
CA GLU A 159 -26.29 2.02 7.01
C GLU A 159 -25.90 3.41 7.56
N ASN A 160 -25.85 4.45 6.72
CA ASN A 160 -25.41 5.81 7.09
C ASN A 160 -24.03 5.84 7.78
N LEU A 161 -23.06 5.10 7.24
CA LEU A 161 -21.73 4.96 7.81
C LEU A 161 -20.70 5.88 7.12
N PRO A 162 -19.74 6.42 7.89
CA PRO A 162 -18.52 6.98 7.33
C PRO A 162 -17.66 5.87 6.73
N VAL A 163 -16.95 6.19 5.66
CA VAL A 163 -16.03 5.27 4.97
C VAL A 163 -14.60 5.66 5.27
N VAL A 164 -13.76 4.67 5.61
CA VAL A 164 -12.31 4.85 5.76
C VAL A 164 -11.60 3.88 4.84
N ILE A 165 -10.71 4.37 3.97
CA ILE A 165 -9.93 3.52 3.07
C ILE A 165 -8.44 3.74 3.27
N PHE A 166 -7.72 2.66 3.60
CA PHE A 166 -6.26 2.60 3.51
C PHE A 166 -5.86 2.16 2.12
N THR A 167 -5.31 3.09 1.33
CA THR A 167 -4.95 2.81 -0.05
C THR A 167 -3.52 2.32 -0.15
N ALA A 168 -3.34 1.27 -0.93
CA ALA A 168 -2.06 0.76 -1.37
C ALA A 168 -2.29 0.19 -2.76
N SER A 169 -1.52 0.58 -3.77
CA SER A 169 -1.60 0.04 -5.12
C SER A 169 -0.39 0.39 -5.97
N GLY A 170 0.01 -0.56 -6.82
CA GLY A 170 0.89 -0.39 -7.97
C GLY A 170 0.16 0.04 -9.25
N GLY A 171 -1.15 0.32 -9.18
CA GLY A 171 -1.97 0.79 -10.30
C GLY A 171 -3.06 -0.19 -10.72
N ALA A 172 -3.31 -0.30 -12.03
CA ALA A 172 -4.33 -1.17 -12.60
C ALA A 172 -3.85 -2.64 -12.72
N ARG A 173 -4.76 -3.60 -12.52
CA ARG A 173 -4.49 -5.03 -12.73
C ARG A 173 -4.44 -5.33 -14.23
N MET A 174 -3.24 -5.23 -14.81
CA MET A 174 -3.01 -5.39 -16.25
C MET A 174 -3.54 -6.72 -16.82
N GLN A 175 -3.58 -7.78 -16.00
CA GLN A 175 -4.10 -9.10 -16.38
C GLN A 175 -5.59 -9.09 -16.71
N GLU A 176 -6.32 -8.06 -16.26
CA GLU A 176 -7.75 -7.86 -16.55
C GLU A 176 -8.00 -6.71 -17.55
N GLY A 177 -6.94 -6.02 -17.98
CA GLY A 177 -6.96 -4.99 -19.02
C GLY A 177 -7.99 -3.89 -18.79
N ILE A 178 -8.83 -3.62 -19.81
CA ILE A 178 -9.83 -2.55 -19.76
C ILE A 178 -10.85 -2.73 -18.63
N MET A 179 -11.14 -3.97 -18.22
CA MET A 179 -12.09 -4.24 -17.12
C MET A 179 -11.56 -3.74 -15.78
N SER A 180 -10.24 -3.78 -15.58
CA SER A 180 -9.57 -3.15 -14.45
C SER A 180 -9.67 -1.62 -14.53
N LEU A 181 -9.48 -1.02 -15.70
CA LEU A 181 -9.59 0.43 -15.89
C LEU A 181 -11.00 0.94 -15.58
N MET A 182 -12.04 0.23 -16.02
CA MET A 182 -13.44 0.59 -15.78
C MET A 182 -13.81 0.63 -14.29
N GLN A 183 -13.02 0.01 -13.41
CA GLN A 183 -13.26 0.09 -11.96
C GLN A 183 -13.04 1.50 -11.41
N MET A 184 -12.19 2.33 -12.04
CA MET A 184 -12.01 3.73 -11.64
C MET A 184 -13.35 4.46 -11.66
N ALA A 185 -14.00 4.50 -12.83
CA ALA A 185 -15.28 5.18 -13.01
C ALA A 185 -16.38 4.59 -12.11
N LYS A 186 -16.41 3.27 -11.95
CA LYS A 186 -17.40 2.59 -11.13
C LYS A 186 -17.29 2.95 -9.65
N VAL A 187 -16.08 2.90 -9.08
CA VAL A 187 -15.87 3.24 -7.68
C VAL A 187 -16.13 4.74 -7.46
N SER A 188 -15.61 5.61 -8.33
CA SER A 188 -15.87 7.05 -8.25
C SER A 188 -17.37 7.40 -8.29
N ALA A 189 -18.17 6.68 -9.08
CA ALA A 189 -19.63 6.84 -9.08
C ALA A 189 -20.28 6.43 -7.74
N ALA A 190 -19.74 5.41 -7.06
CA ALA A 190 -20.19 5.01 -5.73
C ALA A 190 -19.78 6.03 -4.66
N VAL A 191 -18.53 6.52 -4.71
CA VAL A 191 -18.02 7.61 -3.87
C VAL A 191 -18.93 8.85 -4.00
N LYS A 192 -19.27 9.24 -5.24
CA LYS A 192 -20.15 10.40 -5.46
C LYS A 192 -21.55 10.19 -4.89
N ARG A 193 -22.12 8.98 -4.97
CA ARG A 193 -23.42 8.67 -4.34
C ARG A 193 -23.35 8.78 -2.83
N HIS A 194 -22.25 8.31 -2.22
CA HIS A 194 -22.00 8.41 -0.78
C HIS A 194 -21.84 9.87 -0.31
N SER A 195 -21.06 10.66 -1.04
CA SER A 195 -20.95 12.11 -0.82
C SER A 195 -22.29 12.85 -0.97
N ASN A 196 -23.12 12.48 -1.96
CA ASN A 196 -24.45 13.08 -2.12
C ASN A 196 -25.43 12.72 -0.98
N ALA A 197 -25.18 11.63 -0.25
CA ALA A 197 -25.91 11.29 0.97
C ALA A 197 -25.44 12.09 2.20
N GLY A 198 -24.42 12.95 2.04
CA GLY A 198 -23.86 13.77 3.12
C GLY A 198 -22.99 12.99 4.11
N LEU A 199 -22.47 11.83 3.70
CA LEU A 199 -21.66 10.95 4.53
C LEU A 199 -20.16 11.23 4.34
N PHE A 200 -19.38 11.00 5.41
CA PHE A 200 -17.95 11.32 5.44
C PHE A 200 -17.07 10.20 4.87
N TYR A 201 -16.17 10.55 3.95
CA TYR A 201 -15.18 9.66 3.37
C TYR A 201 -13.75 10.12 3.70
N LEU A 202 -13.02 9.29 4.46
CA LEU A 202 -11.62 9.49 4.81
C LEU A 202 -10.71 8.57 3.99
N THR A 203 -9.76 9.17 3.28
CA THR A 203 -8.69 8.41 2.62
C THR A 203 -7.39 8.47 3.40
N ILE A 204 -6.67 7.35 3.49
CA ILE A 204 -5.35 7.26 4.10
C ILE A 204 -4.38 6.62 3.10
N LEU A 205 -3.50 7.44 2.54
CA LEU A 205 -2.50 7.03 1.56
C LEU A 205 -1.32 6.32 2.22
N THR A 206 -1.01 5.11 1.75
CA THR A 206 0.13 4.31 2.23
C THR A 206 1.09 3.95 1.09
N ASP A 207 2.27 3.40 1.43
CA ASP A 207 3.31 3.05 0.46
C ASP A 207 3.07 1.68 -0.20
N PRO A 208 2.88 1.60 -1.53
CA PRO A 208 2.74 2.69 -2.50
C PRO A 208 1.27 2.97 -2.80
N THR A 209 0.87 4.18 -3.19
CA THR A 209 -0.44 4.45 -3.80
C THR A 209 -0.21 5.06 -5.18
N THR A 210 -0.48 4.30 -6.25
CA THR A 210 -0.11 4.73 -7.60
C THR A 210 -1.13 4.36 -8.69
N GLY A 211 -0.94 4.92 -9.89
CA GLY A 211 -1.73 4.62 -11.09
C GLY A 211 -3.21 4.94 -10.94
N GLY A 212 -4.05 4.01 -11.40
CA GLY A 212 -5.51 4.17 -11.42
C GLY A 212 -6.15 4.38 -10.05
N VAL A 213 -5.53 3.88 -8.98
CA VAL A 213 -6.03 4.09 -7.60
C VAL A 213 -5.84 5.53 -7.16
N THR A 214 -4.64 6.10 -7.35
CA THR A 214 -4.40 7.55 -7.14
C THR A 214 -5.26 8.44 -8.02
N ALA A 215 -5.61 8.01 -9.23
CA ALA A 215 -6.43 8.78 -10.16
C ALA A 215 -7.94 8.56 -10.01
N SER A 216 -8.38 7.96 -8.90
CA SER A 216 -9.79 7.73 -8.58
C SER A 216 -10.00 7.83 -7.07
N PHE A 217 -10.58 6.81 -6.44
CA PHE A 217 -11.06 6.85 -5.05
C PHE A 217 -10.00 7.24 -4.02
N ALA A 218 -8.70 7.06 -4.28
CA ALA A 218 -7.67 7.49 -3.33
C ALA A 218 -7.50 9.02 -3.22
N MET A 219 -8.01 9.79 -4.18
CA MET A 219 -7.95 11.26 -4.17
C MET A 219 -9.34 11.90 -4.16
N GLU A 220 -10.37 11.11 -3.82
CA GLU A 220 -11.77 11.55 -3.76
C GLU A 220 -12.32 11.58 -2.32
N GLY A 221 -11.44 11.46 -1.31
CA GLY A 221 -11.79 11.62 0.09
C GLY A 221 -12.16 13.06 0.41
N ASP A 222 -13.08 13.26 1.36
CA ASP A 222 -13.36 14.59 1.94
C ASP A 222 -12.15 15.09 2.72
N ILE A 223 -11.42 14.16 3.34
CA ILE A 223 -10.09 14.39 3.93
C ILE A 223 -9.14 13.29 3.44
N ILE A 224 -7.96 13.69 3.02
CA ILE A 224 -6.88 12.85 2.51
C ILE A 224 -5.69 12.96 3.45
N LEU A 225 -5.48 11.90 4.23
CA LEU A 225 -4.30 11.74 5.07
C LEU A 225 -3.25 10.92 4.34
N ALA A 226 -1.98 11.06 4.72
CA ALA A 226 -0.95 10.13 4.29
C ALA A 226 -0.02 9.71 5.43
N GLU A 227 0.50 8.49 5.32
CA GLU A 227 1.60 8.05 6.17
C GLU A 227 2.93 8.70 5.73
N PRO A 228 3.82 9.07 6.67
CA PRO A 228 5.12 9.67 6.36
C PRO A 228 5.91 8.88 5.32
N GLN A 229 6.56 9.59 4.40
CA GLN A 229 7.44 9.06 3.36
C GLN A 229 6.78 8.07 2.38
N SER A 230 5.44 7.99 2.37
CA SER A 230 4.71 7.12 1.44
C SER A 230 4.93 7.55 -0.01
N LEU A 231 5.11 6.57 -0.90
CA LEU A 231 5.16 6.83 -2.34
C LEU A 231 3.73 7.00 -2.87
N VAL A 232 3.40 8.19 -3.35
CA VAL A 232 2.10 8.51 -3.94
C VAL A 232 2.30 9.18 -5.29
N GLY A 233 1.77 8.60 -6.36
CA GLY A 233 1.88 9.21 -7.68
C GLY A 233 1.25 8.43 -8.82
N PHE A 234 0.85 9.14 -9.87
CA PHE A 234 0.18 8.53 -11.02
C PHE A 234 1.11 7.65 -11.86
N ALA A 235 2.15 8.26 -12.44
CA ALA A 235 3.16 7.56 -13.24
C ALA A 235 4.41 7.31 -12.39
N GLY A 236 5.10 6.18 -12.62
CA GLY A 236 6.34 5.92 -11.89
C GLY A 236 7.43 6.96 -12.24
N ARG A 237 8.19 7.42 -11.22
CA ARG A 237 9.31 8.36 -11.36
C ARG A 237 10.18 8.13 -12.60
N ARG A 238 10.62 6.89 -12.83
CA ARG A 238 11.45 6.52 -14.00
C ARG A 238 10.81 6.87 -15.33
N VAL A 239 9.49 6.68 -15.46
CA VAL A 239 8.74 7.00 -16.68
C VAL A 239 8.76 8.51 -16.90
N ILE A 240 8.50 9.29 -15.85
CA ILE A 240 8.49 10.76 -15.90
C ILE A 240 9.87 11.30 -16.28
N GLU A 241 10.93 10.89 -15.58
CA GLU A 241 12.31 11.34 -15.84
C GLU A 241 12.74 11.02 -17.29
N THR A 242 12.35 9.86 -17.82
CA THR A 242 12.69 9.47 -19.21
C THR A 242 11.94 10.33 -20.22
N THR A 243 10.68 10.68 -19.96
CA THR A 243 9.85 11.49 -20.85
C THR A 243 10.25 12.96 -20.83
N VAL A 244 10.46 13.54 -19.64
CA VAL A 244 10.80 14.96 -19.45
C VAL A 244 12.30 15.21 -19.70
N ARG A 245 13.14 14.17 -19.58
CA ARG A 245 14.61 14.24 -19.67
C ARG A 245 15.25 15.17 -18.62
N GLU A 246 14.62 15.23 -17.45
CA GLU A 246 15.10 15.98 -16.29
C GLU A 246 15.11 15.07 -15.06
N ASN A 247 15.99 15.38 -14.10
CA ASN A 247 15.98 14.72 -12.81
C ASN A 247 14.88 15.33 -11.95
N LEU A 248 14.07 14.49 -11.33
CA LEU A 248 13.06 14.95 -10.38
C LEU A 248 13.70 15.19 -9.00
N PRO A 249 13.11 16.06 -8.17
CA PRO A 249 13.52 16.21 -6.77
C PRO A 249 13.58 14.87 -6.02
N ASP A 250 14.44 14.76 -5.01
CA ASP A 250 14.62 13.50 -4.26
C ASP A 250 13.34 13.05 -3.55
N ASP A 251 12.56 14.00 -3.06
CA ASP A 251 11.27 13.83 -2.40
C ASP A 251 10.08 13.79 -3.37
N PHE A 252 10.30 13.86 -4.68
CA PHE A 252 9.21 13.79 -5.65
C PHE A 252 8.34 12.53 -5.45
N GLN A 253 7.01 12.71 -5.48
CA GLN A 253 6.01 11.67 -5.18
C GLN A 253 6.05 11.13 -3.75
N LYS A 254 6.76 11.79 -2.82
CA LYS A 254 6.58 11.52 -1.39
C LYS A 254 5.35 12.23 -0.86
N ALA A 255 4.73 11.64 0.16
CA ALA A 255 3.56 12.20 0.81
C ALA A 255 3.76 13.65 1.24
N GLU A 256 4.95 13.99 1.75
CA GLU A 256 5.35 15.35 2.13
C GLU A 256 5.33 16.31 0.92
N PHE A 257 5.91 15.89 -0.21
CA PHE A 257 5.86 16.67 -1.45
C PHE A 257 4.41 16.93 -1.89
N LEU A 258 3.54 15.93 -1.78
CA LEU A 258 2.12 16.08 -2.13
C LEU A 258 1.37 17.02 -1.18
N GLN A 259 1.71 17.01 0.11
CA GLN A 259 1.14 17.93 1.10
C GLN A 259 1.50 19.38 0.75
N ASP A 260 2.76 19.65 0.43
CA ASP A 260 3.23 20.99 0.06
C ASP A 260 2.55 21.54 -1.22
N HIS A 261 1.99 20.64 -2.04
CA HIS A 261 1.27 20.97 -3.28
C HIS A 261 -0.25 20.82 -3.16
N GLY A 262 -0.79 20.63 -1.95
CA GLY A 262 -2.24 20.64 -1.70
C GLY A 262 -3.00 19.37 -2.10
N PHE A 263 -2.31 18.24 -2.29
CA PHE A 263 -2.95 16.94 -2.58
C PHE A 263 -3.20 16.10 -1.31
N VAL A 264 -2.56 16.44 -0.19
CA VAL A 264 -2.69 15.74 1.09
C VAL A 264 -2.94 16.78 2.17
N ASP A 265 -4.01 16.59 2.96
CA ASP A 265 -4.40 17.53 4.01
C ASP A 265 -3.46 17.45 5.22
N ALA A 266 -3.06 16.23 5.60
CA ALA A 266 -2.13 16.04 6.70
C ALA A 266 -1.31 14.73 6.61
N ILE A 267 -0.04 14.83 7.00
CA ILE A 267 0.81 13.69 7.27
C ILE A 267 0.61 13.23 8.72
N VAL A 268 0.25 11.97 8.91
CA VAL A 268 -0.07 11.42 10.23
C VAL A 268 0.75 10.15 10.47
N LYS A 269 1.47 10.12 11.59
CA LYS A 269 2.27 8.94 11.94
C LYS A 269 1.37 7.73 12.12
N ARG A 270 1.86 6.56 11.73
CA ARG A 270 1.09 5.30 11.79
C ARG A 270 0.49 5.03 13.16
N THR A 271 1.22 5.33 14.23
CA THR A 271 0.79 5.14 15.63
C THR A 271 -0.28 6.14 16.09
N GLU A 272 -0.45 7.26 15.39
CA GLU A 272 -1.42 8.33 15.70
C GLU A 272 -2.68 8.22 14.83
N LEU A 273 -2.68 7.36 13.79
CA LEU A 273 -3.79 7.22 12.85
C LEU A 273 -5.09 6.77 13.53
N ARG A 274 -5.03 5.80 14.45
CA ARG A 274 -6.23 5.34 15.17
C ARG A 274 -6.95 6.50 15.87
N ASP A 275 -6.18 7.35 16.53
CA ASP A 275 -6.70 8.51 17.27
C ASP A 275 -7.22 9.59 16.31
N LYS A 276 -6.50 9.83 15.21
CA LYS A 276 -6.91 10.79 14.19
C LYS A 276 -8.20 10.36 13.49
N ILE A 277 -8.32 9.09 13.12
CA ILE A 277 -9.53 8.52 12.49
C ILE A 277 -10.72 8.71 13.42
N ALA A 278 -10.62 8.28 14.68
CA ALA A 278 -11.71 8.44 15.66
C ALA A 278 -12.13 9.90 15.85
N HIS A 279 -11.17 10.83 15.84
CA HIS A 279 -11.47 12.25 15.97
C HIS A 279 -12.21 12.81 14.75
N LEU A 280 -11.73 12.50 13.54
CA LEU A 280 -12.33 12.97 12.29
C LEU A 280 -13.71 12.36 12.05
N VAL A 281 -13.89 11.08 12.36
CA VAL A 281 -15.18 10.40 12.26
C VAL A 281 -16.18 11.00 13.25
N ALA A 282 -15.81 11.23 14.51
CA ALA A 282 -16.67 11.90 15.49
C ALA A 282 -17.08 13.31 15.03
N PHE A 283 -16.15 14.06 14.45
CA PHE A 283 -16.40 15.43 14.00
C PHE A 283 -17.42 15.52 12.87
N HIS A 284 -17.48 14.51 11.99
CA HIS A 284 -18.39 14.48 10.84
C HIS A 284 -19.61 13.58 11.04
N GLY A 285 -20.05 13.38 12.29
CA GLY A 285 -21.31 12.69 12.58
C GLY A 285 -21.19 11.17 12.72
N GLY A 286 -20.04 10.66 13.17
CA GLY A 286 -19.89 9.26 13.57
C GLY A 286 -21.04 8.81 14.47
N GLY A 287 -21.75 7.76 14.04
CA GLY A 287 -22.97 7.28 14.68
C GLY A 287 -22.78 7.06 16.18
N GLN A 288 -23.64 7.70 16.98
CA GLN A 288 -23.88 7.38 18.38
C GLN A 288 -24.93 6.27 18.47
#